data_AF-A0A259RY73-F1
#
_entry.id   AF-A0A259RY73-F1
#
_cell.length_a   1.000
_cell.length_b   1.000
_cell.length_c   1.000
_cell.angle_alpha   90.00
_cell.angle_beta   90.00
_cell.angle_gamma   90.00
#
_symmetry.space_group_name_H-M   'P 1'
#
loop_
_entity.id
_entity.type
_entity.pdbx_description
1 polymer ?
#
loop_
_entity_poly.entity_id
_entity_poly.type
_entity_poly.pdbx_seq_one_letter_code
_entity_poly.pdbx_strand_id
1 'polypeptide(L)' 'FLPKVKLEMVVDDATVEPVIDAITKAASTGKIGDGKIFVSTIEDAVRIRTGETGPEAL' A
#
# COMPACT_ATOMS: atom_id res chain seq x y z
N PHE A 1 20.16 -15.39 -0.78
CA PHE A 1 18.92 -14.71 -0.32
C PHE A 1 19.19 -13.22 -0.37
N LEU A 2 18.53 -12.47 -1.28
CA LEU A 2 18.67 -11.01 -1.32
C LEU A 2 17.70 -10.42 -0.28
N PRO A 3 18.15 -9.57 0.66
CA PRO A 3 17.25 -8.93 1.61
C PRO A 3 16.17 -8.14 0.87
N LYS A 4 14.92 -8.28 1.33
CA LYS A 4 13.74 -7.58 0.80
C LYS A 4 13.05 -6.84 1.94
N VAL A 5 12.46 -5.70 1.61
CA VAL A 5 11.62 -4.93 2.52
C VAL A 5 10.17 -5.19 2.15
N LYS A 6 9.33 -5.49 3.14
CA LYS A 6 7.86 -5.56 2.98
C LYS A 6 7.29 -4.22 3.40
N LEU A 7 6.49 -3.61 2.54
CA LEU A 7 5.72 -2.40 2.82
C LEU A 7 4.24 -2.78 2.86
N GLU A 8 3.56 -2.38 3.93
CA GLU A 8 2.12 -2.56 4.09
C GLU A 8 1.52 -1.18 4.34
N MET A 9 0.52 -0.82 3.53
CA MET A 9 -0.18 0.45 3.63
C MET A 9 -1.66 0.24 3.30
N VAL A 10 -2.50 1.03 3.97
CA VAL A 10 -3.91 1.17 3.65
C VAL A 10 -4.08 2.58 3.11
N VAL A 11 -4.79 2.70 1.99
CA VAL A 11 -5.03 3.97 1.30
C VAL A 11 -6.48 4.02 0.86
N ASP A 12 -7.00 5.23 0.63
CA ASP A 12 -8.32 5.39 0.03
C ASP A 12 -8.38 4.78 -1.38
N ASP A 13 -9.53 4.19 -1.74
CA ASP A 13 -9.78 3.59 -3.06
C ASP A 13 -9.45 4.54 -4.22
N ALA A 14 -9.74 5.85 -4.04
CA ALA A 14 -9.46 6.88 -5.04
C ALA A 14 -7.95 7.08 -5.32
N THR A 15 -7.08 6.59 -4.44
CA THR A 15 -5.63 6.78 -4.52
C THR A 15 -4.85 5.50 -4.83
N VAL A 16 -5.52 4.35 -4.94
CA VAL A 16 -4.88 3.04 -5.20
C VAL A 16 -4.01 3.06 -6.45
N GLU A 17 -4.55 3.48 -7.59
CA GLU A 17 -3.80 3.53 -8.87
C GLU A 17 -2.60 4.50 -8.80
N PRO A 18 -2.74 5.76 -8.36
CA PRO A 18 -1.61 6.66 -8.14
C PRO A 18 -0.49 6.09 -7.25
N VAL A 19 -0.86 5.36 -6.20
CA VAL A 19 0.09 4.76 -5.25
C VAL A 19 0.85 3.60 -5.90
N ILE A 20 0.16 2.70 -6.60
CA ILE A 20 0.79 1.60 -7.35
C ILE A 20 1.79 2.16 -8.37
N ASP A 21 1.40 3.18 -9.11
CA ASP A 21 2.25 3.87 -10.08
C ASP A 21 3.50 4.46 -9.45
N ALA A 22 3.35 5.15 -8.32
CA ALA A 22 4.45 5.78 -7.60
C ALA A 22 5.46 4.73 -7.09
N ILE A 23 4.97 3.66 -6.46
CA ILE A 23 5.83 2.56 -5.96
C ILE A 23 6.53 1.87 -7.13
N THR A 24 5.82 1.57 -8.22
CA THR A 24 6.38 0.90 -9.38
C THR A 24 7.51 1.72 -10.01
N LYS A 25 7.29 3.04 -10.20
CA LYS A 25 8.31 3.95 -10.74
C LYS A 25 9.54 4.05 -9.83
N ALA A 26 9.35 4.06 -8.52
CA ALA A 26 10.44 4.18 -7.55
C ALA A 26 11.24 2.88 -7.37
N ALA A 27 10.57 1.72 -7.42
CA ALA A 27 11.16 0.42 -7.11
C ALA A 27 11.66 -0.35 -8.33
N SER A 28 11.22 -0.01 -9.55
CA SER A 28 11.62 -0.73 -10.76
C SER A 28 13.07 -0.41 -11.16
N THR A 29 13.89 -1.44 -11.29
CA THR A 29 15.27 -1.38 -11.81
C THR A 29 15.42 -2.09 -13.15
N GLY A 30 14.38 -2.80 -13.60
CA GLY A 30 14.39 -3.61 -14.82
C GLY A 30 15.09 -4.96 -14.66
N LYS A 31 15.45 -5.35 -13.43
CA LYS A 31 16.16 -6.61 -13.13
C LYS A 31 15.21 -7.60 -12.46
N ILE A 32 15.54 -8.89 -12.61
CA ILE A 32 14.83 -9.95 -11.91
C ILE A 32 14.95 -9.71 -10.40
N GLY A 33 13.80 -9.65 -9.74
CA GLY A 33 13.72 -9.48 -8.29
C GLY A 33 13.32 -8.09 -7.81
N ASP A 34 12.86 -7.18 -8.69
CA ASP A 34 12.30 -5.87 -8.30
C ASP A 34 11.15 -5.99 -7.28
N GLY A 35 10.42 -7.10 -7.30
CA GLY A 35 9.43 -7.43 -6.27
C GLY A 35 8.05 -7.66 -6.88
N LYS A 36 7.02 -7.53 -6.04
CA LYS A 36 5.61 -7.62 -6.41
C LYS A 36 4.81 -6.65 -5.54
N ILE A 37 3.74 -6.11 -6.09
CA ILE A 37 2.71 -5.37 -5.35
C ILE A 37 1.48 -6.27 -5.30
N PHE A 38 0.86 -6.37 -4.13
CA PHE A 38 -0.39 -7.06 -3.93
C PHE A 38 -1.43 -6.05 -3.46
N VAL A 39 -2.63 -6.13 -4.02
CA VAL A 39 -3.75 -5.27 -3.66
C VAL A 39 -4.84 -6.15 -3.07
N SER A 40 -5.33 -5.78 -1.89
CA SER A 40 -6.43 -6.44 -1.19
C SER A 40 -7.39 -5.40 -0.65
N THR A 41 -8.68 -5.64 -0.77
CA THR A 41 -9.71 -4.78 -0.18
C THR A 41 -9.66 -4.85 1.34
N ILE A 42 -9.78 -3.69 1.99
CA ILE A 42 -10.00 -3.57 3.44
C ILE A 42 -11.45 -3.13 3.64
N GLU A 43 -12.21 -3.92 4.38
CA GLU A 43 -13.65 -3.65 4.58
C GLU A 43 -13.91 -2.50 5.54
N ASP A 44 -13.04 -2.31 6.56
CA ASP A 44 -13.17 -1.24 7.54
C ASP A 44 -11.82 -0.92 8.20
N ALA A 45 -11.69 0.30 8.70
CA ALA A 45 -10.54 0.79 9.46
C ALA A 45 -11.04 1.55 10.70
N VAL A 46 -10.33 1.43 11.83
CA VAL A 46 -10.71 2.09 13.08
C VAL A 46 -9.52 2.83 13.67
N ARG A 47 -9.66 4.14 13.90
CA ARG A 47 -8.63 4.95 14.57
C ARG A 47 -8.78 4.84 16.08
N ILE A 48 -7.90 4.08 16.72
CA ILE A 48 -7.95 3.80 18.18
C ILE A 48 -8.09 5.06 19.05
N ARG A 49 -7.43 6.16 18.67
CA ARG A 49 -7.38 7.39 19.47
C ARG A 49 -8.71 8.15 19.50
N THR A 50 -9.46 8.16 18.39
CA THR A 50 -10.66 8.99 18.22
C THR A 50 -11.94 8.15 18.13
N GLY A 51 -11.83 6.87 17.75
CA GLY A 51 -12.96 6.00 17.46
C GLY A 51 -13.56 6.21 16.06
N GLU A 52 -12.95 7.05 15.22
CA GLU A 52 -13.34 7.22 13.81
C GLU A 52 -13.22 5.88 13.05
N THR A 53 -14.14 5.64 12.13
CA THR A 53 -14.21 4.41 11.33
C THR A 53 -14.23 4.68 9.83
N GLY A 54 -13.99 3.66 9.02
CA GLY A 54 -13.98 3.78 7.56
C GLY A 54 -12.94 4.79 7.05
N PRO A 55 -13.26 5.59 6.01
CA PRO A 55 -12.32 6.55 5.42
C PRO A 55 -11.82 7.61 6.39
N GLU A 56 -12.61 8.00 7.40
CA GLU A 56 -12.18 8.99 8.41
C GLU A 56 -11.07 8.47 9.32
N ALA A 57 -10.91 7.14 9.39
CA ALA A 57 -9.86 6.50 10.17
C ALA A 57 -8.48 6.51 9.49
N LEU A 58 -8.44 6.79 8.18
CA LEU A 58 -7.20 6.82 7.38
C LEU A 58 -6.38 8.09 7.61
#